data_AF-A0A2N0QJL7-F1
#
_entry.id   AF-A0A2N0QJL7-F1
#
_cell.length_a   1.000
_cell.length_b   1.000
_cell.length_c   1.000
_cell.angle_alpha   90.00
_cell.angle_beta   90.00
_cell.angle_gamma   90.00
#
_symmetry.space_group_name_H-M   'P 1'
#
loop_
_entity.id
_entity.type
_entity.pdbx_description
1 polymer ?
#
loop_
_entity_poly.entity_id
_entity_poly.type
_entity_poly.pdbx_seq_one_letter_code
_entity_poly.pdbx_strand_id
1 'polypeptide(L)'
;MSTFEEASSIYFSTGEYTIIEPHFDGINELDIKTRPWYIDSIKNPNGVIWSSPYVDAATGEFAITGSKAVKNGDRIIGVIGVDLLLSGLTNMVSTVDLGYEGYPIIIDSTGTAV
;
A
#
# COMPACT_ATOMS: atom_id res chain seq x y z
N MET A 1 -2.00 4.40 20.72
CA MET A 1 -2.16 2.98 20.36
C MET A 1 -2.66 2.97 18.93
N SER A 2 -1.81 2.59 17.97
CA SER A 2 -2.21 2.45 16.57
C SER A 2 -3.16 1.27 16.47
N THR A 3 -4.25 1.40 15.72
CA THR A 3 -5.18 0.28 15.49
C THR A 3 -4.60 -0.76 14.53
N PHE A 4 -3.53 -0.43 13.80
CA PHE A 4 -2.80 -1.30 12.87
C PHE A 4 -1.30 -1.01 12.98
N GLU A 5 -0.53 -1.88 13.64
CA GLU A 5 0.92 -1.66 13.87
C GLU A 5 1.76 -1.87 12.60
N GLU A 6 1.22 -2.63 11.64
CA GLU A 6 1.90 -3.02 10.41
C GLU A 6 1.76 -1.98 9.29
N ALA A 7 0.86 -1.00 9.48
CA ALA A 7 0.68 0.11 8.55
C ALA A 7 1.77 1.16 8.78
N SER A 8 2.60 1.40 7.77
CA SER A 8 3.63 2.45 7.81
C SER A 8 3.07 3.82 7.54
N SER A 9 2.08 3.93 6.65
CA SER A 9 1.45 5.20 6.32
C SER A 9 0.01 5.04 5.86
N ILE A 10 -0.77 6.10 6.03
CA ILE A 10 -2.09 6.29 5.41
C ILE A 10 -2.11 7.63 4.68
N TYR A 11 -2.72 7.67 3.51
CA TYR A 11 -2.77 8.89 2.72
C TYR A 11 -4.02 9.01 1.87
N PHE A 12 -4.36 10.25 1.57
CA PHE A 12 -5.34 10.62 0.57
C PHE A 12 -4.66 11.48 -0.49
N SER A 13 -4.85 11.15 -1.76
CA SER A 13 -4.32 11.93 -2.87
C SER A 13 -5.36 12.22 -3.95
N THR A 14 -5.35 13.46 -4.46
CA THR A 14 -6.07 13.86 -5.67
C THR A 14 -5.24 13.65 -6.94
N GLY A 15 -4.00 13.15 -6.80
CA GLY A 15 -3.00 13.07 -7.86
C GLY A 15 -2.18 14.35 -8.05
N GLU A 16 -2.64 15.48 -7.51
CA GLU A 16 -1.90 16.77 -7.48
C GLU A 16 -1.54 17.17 -6.05
N TYR A 17 -2.42 16.84 -5.11
CA TYR A 17 -2.25 17.15 -3.70
C TYR A 17 -2.42 15.88 -2.89
N THR A 18 -1.51 15.67 -1.94
CA THR A 18 -1.48 14.48 -1.10
C THR A 18 -1.34 14.88 0.36
N ILE A 19 -2.16 14.27 1.20
CA ILE A 19 -2.01 14.31 2.66
C ILE A 19 -1.58 12.90 3.07
N ILE A 20 -0.51 12.79 3.85
CA ILE A 20 0.06 11.54 4.32
C ILE A 20 0.36 11.62 5.81
N GLU A 21 0.09 10.53 6.53
CA GLU A 21 0.44 10.34 7.93
C GLU A 21 1.15 8.99 8.14
N PRO A 22 2.28 8.95 8.89
CA PRO A 22 2.99 10.08 9.47
C PRO A 22 3.48 11.08 8.41
N HIS A 23 3.58 12.35 8.80
CA HIS A 23 3.98 13.42 7.88
C HIS A 23 5.31 13.11 7.17
N PHE A 24 5.35 13.30 5.85
CA PHE A 24 6.51 13.08 5.00
C PHE A 24 6.66 14.23 4.00
N ASP A 25 7.71 15.04 4.15
CA ASP A 25 7.95 16.23 3.32
C ASP A 25 8.14 15.91 1.83
N GLY A 26 8.79 14.78 1.53
CA GLY A 26 9.11 14.35 0.16
C GLY A 26 7.88 13.95 -0.67
N ILE A 27 6.69 13.88 -0.08
CA ILE A 27 5.46 13.50 -0.78
C ILE A 27 5.12 14.44 -1.95
N ASN A 28 5.50 15.72 -1.84
CA ASN A 28 5.23 16.73 -2.86
C ASN A 28 6.17 16.63 -4.07
N GLU A 29 7.26 15.85 -3.96
CA GLU A 29 8.23 15.63 -5.04
C GLU A 29 7.88 14.40 -5.89
N LEU A 30 6.90 13.60 -5.45
CA LEU A 30 6.49 12.38 -6.13
C LEU A 30 5.46 12.66 -7.22
N ASP A 31 5.64 12.06 -8.39
CA ASP A 31 4.58 11.95 -9.38
C ASP A 31 3.60 10.84 -8.98
N ILE A 32 2.59 11.22 -8.20
CA ILE A 32 1.58 10.30 -7.67
C ILE A 32 0.83 9.57 -8.78
N LYS A 33 0.61 10.20 -9.94
CA LYS A 33 -0.16 9.61 -11.05
C LYS A 33 0.57 8.48 -11.74
N THR A 34 1.86 8.29 -11.47
CA THR A 34 2.66 7.15 -11.94
C THR A 34 2.66 5.97 -10.97
N ARG A 35 2.15 6.15 -9.74
CA ARG A 35 2.23 5.13 -8.70
C ARG A 35 1.21 4.02 -8.95
N PRO A 36 1.60 2.73 -8.83
CA PRO A 36 0.70 1.60 -9.10
C PRO A 36 -0.61 1.67 -8.32
N TRP A 37 -0.54 1.94 -7.01
CA TRP A 37 -1.72 2.04 -6.15
C TRP A 37 -2.72 3.11 -6.61
N TYR A 38 -2.23 4.23 -7.16
CA TYR A 38 -3.08 5.30 -7.67
C TYR A 38 -3.74 4.86 -8.98
N ILE A 39 -2.93 4.42 -9.95
CA ILE A 39 -3.40 4.00 -11.28
C ILE A 39 -4.43 2.88 -11.16
N ASP A 40 -4.15 1.85 -10.36
CA ASP A 40 -4.97 0.66 -10.26
C ASP A 40 -6.30 0.94 -9.55
N SER A 41 -6.28 1.84 -8.55
CA SER A 41 -7.49 2.33 -7.89
C SER A 41 -8.39 3.13 -8.84
N ILE A 42 -7.81 3.99 -9.68
CA ILE A 42 -8.59 4.74 -10.69
C ILE A 42 -9.21 3.79 -11.72
N LYS A 43 -8.47 2.76 -12.15
CA LYS A 43 -8.97 1.74 -13.10
C LYS A 43 -10.06 0.86 -12.51
N ASN A 44 -10.01 0.58 -11.20
CA ASN A 44 -10.94 -0.32 -10.51
C ASN A 44 -11.65 0.39 -9.34
N PRO A 45 -12.42 1.45 -9.60
CA PRO A 45 -12.80 2.41 -8.58
C PRO A 45 -13.89 1.93 -7.62
N ASN A 46 -14.39 0.71 -7.80
CA ASN A 46 -15.44 0.12 -6.96
C ASN A 46 -14.88 -0.81 -5.87
N GLY A 47 -13.63 -1.26 -6.01
CA GLY A 47 -13.00 -2.23 -5.12
C GLY A 47 -11.84 -1.64 -4.32
N VAL A 48 -11.38 -2.41 -3.34
CA VAL A 48 -10.02 -2.24 -2.80
C VAL A 48 -9.08 -3.00 -3.73
N ILE A 49 -7.97 -2.39 -4.10
CA ILE A 49 -6.89 -3.03 -4.86
C ILE A 49 -5.65 -3.16 -3.99
N TRP A 50 -4.85 -4.17 -4.30
CA TRP A 50 -3.51 -4.35 -3.76
C TRP A 50 -2.51 -4.10 -4.87
N SER A 51 -1.55 -3.22 -4.63
CA SER A 51 -0.45 -3.00 -5.58
C SER A 51 0.49 -4.19 -5.63
N SER A 52 1.22 -4.34 -6.73
CA SER A 52 2.48 -5.09 -6.70
C SER A 52 3.46 -4.44 -5.71
N PRO A 53 4.45 -5.19 -5.19
CA PRO A 53 5.51 -4.64 -4.36
C PRO A 53 6.24 -3.48 -5.03
N TYR A 54 6.53 -2.43 -4.28
CA TYR A 54 7.32 -1.29 -4.76
C TYR A 54 8.16 -0.70 -3.62
N VAL A 55 9.17 0.10 -3.96
CA VAL A 55 9.97 0.82 -2.97
C VAL A 55 9.18 2.04 -2.48
N ASP A 56 8.82 2.01 -1.21
CA ASP A 56 8.17 3.12 -0.53
C ASP A 56 9.12 4.32 -0.45
N ALA A 57 8.59 5.50 -0.77
CA ALA A 57 9.40 6.72 -0.82
C ALA A 57 9.67 7.30 0.57
N ALA A 58 8.79 7.04 1.54
CA ALA A 58 8.95 7.58 2.89
C ALA A 58 9.99 6.78 3.71
N THR A 59 10.00 5.47 3.56
CA THR A 59 10.87 4.55 4.32
C THR A 59 12.08 4.05 3.53
N GLY A 60 11.99 3.97 2.21
CA GLY A 60 12.98 3.31 1.35
C GLY A 60 12.90 1.78 1.39
N GLU A 61 11.94 1.20 2.11
CA GLU A 61 11.69 -0.24 2.18
C GLU A 61 10.68 -0.70 1.13
N PHE A 62 10.61 -2.01 0.89
CA PHE A 62 9.55 -2.56 0.05
C PHE A 62 8.21 -2.55 0.79
N ALA A 63 7.17 -2.10 0.10
CA ALA A 63 5.81 -2.03 0.60
C ALA A 63 4.81 -2.58 -0.43
N ILE A 64 3.63 -2.92 0.07
CA ILE A 64 2.41 -3.04 -0.71
C ILE A 64 1.39 -2.02 -0.21
N THR A 65 0.53 -1.54 -1.11
CA THR A 65 -0.55 -0.63 -0.74
C THR A 65 -1.90 -1.29 -0.93
N GLY A 66 -2.71 -1.25 0.12
CA GLY A 66 -4.16 -1.39 -0.01
C GLY A 66 -4.75 -0.03 -0.35
N SER A 67 -5.39 0.12 -1.52
CA SER A 67 -5.93 1.40 -1.95
C SER A 67 -7.32 1.32 -2.60
N LYS A 68 -8.03 2.44 -2.57
CA LYS A 68 -9.38 2.56 -3.13
C LYS A 68 -9.64 3.97 -3.66
N ALA A 69 -10.31 4.06 -4.80
CA ALA A 69 -10.81 5.35 -5.29
C ALA A 69 -11.90 5.91 -4.37
N VAL A 70 -11.78 7.19 -4.03
CA VAL A 70 -12.78 7.94 -3.28
C VAL A 70 -13.70 8.63 -4.29
N LYS A 71 -15.01 8.47 -4.10
CA LYS A 71 -16.03 8.98 -5.02
C LYS A 71 -16.98 9.98 -4.33
N ASN A 72 -17.44 10.96 -5.10
CA ASN A 72 -18.58 11.79 -4.79
C ASN A 72 -19.61 11.62 -5.92
N GLY A 73 -20.65 10.82 -5.68
CA GLY A 73 -21.50 10.28 -6.74
C GLY A 73 -20.68 9.40 -7.70
N ASP A 74 -20.83 9.63 -9.00
CA ASP A 74 -20.05 8.92 -10.04
C ASP A 74 -18.66 9.50 -10.28
N ARG A 75 -18.34 10.67 -9.68
CA ARG A 75 -17.07 11.34 -9.87
C ARG A 75 -16.02 10.82 -8.89
N ILE A 76 -14.88 10.39 -9.41
CA ILE A 76 -13.69 10.12 -8.59
C ILE A 76 -13.06 11.45 -8.17
N ILE A 77 -12.83 11.61 -6.86
CA ILE A 77 -12.24 12.82 -6.27
C ILE A 77 -10.83 12.61 -5.71
N GLY A 78 -10.35 11.35 -5.71
CA GLY A 78 -9.01 10.99 -5.27
C GLY A 78 -8.91 9.51 -4.97
N VAL A 79 -7.83 9.11 -4.32
CA VAL A 79 -7.53 7.75 -3.88
C VAL A 79 -7.08 7.81 -2.42
N ILE A 80 -7.62 6.91 -1.60
CA ILE A 80 -7.08 6.62 -0.27
C ILE A 80 -6.21 5.37 -0.33
N GLY A 81 -5.06 5.40 0.32
CA GLY A 81 -4.11 4.29 0.37
C GLY A 81 -3.56 4.10 1.78
N VAL A 82 -3.18 2.85 2.07
CA VAL A 82 -2.46 2.45 3.28
C VAL A 82 -1.29 1.60 2.86
N ASP A 83 -0.08 1.99 3.26
CA ASP A 83 1.13 1.22 3.00
C ASP A 83 1.39 0.22 4.12
N LEU A 84 1.71 -1.00 3.73
CA LEU A 84 2.17 -2.07 4.59
C LEU A 84 3.58 -2.43 4.18
N LEU A 85 4.53 -2.37 5.11
CA LEU A 85 5.90 -2.82 4.85
C LEU A 85 5.94 -4.33 4.76
N LEU A 86 6.66 -4.85 3.77
CA LEU A 86 6.82 -6.29 3.61
C LEU A 86 7.58 -6.94 4.76
N SER A 87 8.47 -6.19 5.41
CA SER A 87 9.16 -6.62 6.64
C SER A 87 8.17 -6.88 7.77
N GLY A 88 7.20 -5.99 7.98
CA GLY A 88 6.11 -6.17 8.94
C GLY A 88 5.21 -7.36 8.61
N LEU A 89 4.85 -7.49 7.33
CA LEU A 89 4.06 -8.62 6.83
C LEU A 89 4.79 -9.96 7.03
N THR A 90 6.07 -10.03 6.70
CA THR A 90 6.92 -11.22 6.88
C THR A 90 7.04 -11.60 8.35
N ASN A 91 7.23 -10.61 9.23
CA ASN A 91 7.27 -10.83 10.67
C ASN A 91 5.94 -11.41 11.17
N MET A 92 4.80 -10.85 10.73
CA MET A 92 3.49 -11.36 11.11
C MET A 92 3.31 -12.82 10.68
N VAL A 93 3.61 -13.18 9.43
CA VAL A 93 3.38 -14.55 8.95
C VAL A 93 4.41 -15.53 9.53
N SER A 94 5.66 -15.12 9.77
CA SER A 94 6.69 -15.98 10.36
C SER A 94 6.41 -16.43 11.81
N THR A 95 5.49 -15.76 12.51
CA THR A 95 5.02 -16.22 13.83
C THR A 95 4.09 -17.43 13.76
N VAL A 96 3.62 -17.81 12.57
CA VAL A 96 2.76 -18.99 12.37
C VAL A 96 3.62 -20.25 12.42
N ASP A 97 3.41 -21.09 13.45
CA ASP A 97 4.00 -22.42 13.51
C ASP A 97 3.30 -23.36 12.51
N LEU A 98 4.00 -23.68 11.42
CA LEU A 98 3.54 -24.59 10.38
C LEU A 98 3.90 -26.06 10.67
N GLY A 99 4.71 -26.33 11.71
CA GLY A 99 5.35 -27.62 11.93
C GLY A 99 6.34 -28.00 10.82
N TYR A 100 6.98 -29.15 10.98
CA TYR A 100 7.82 -29.78 9.94
C TYR A 100 8.92 -28.88 9.33
N GLU A 101 9.47 -27.93 10.11
CA GLU A 101 10.47 -26.93 9.64
C GLU A 101 9.98 -26.09 8.44
N GLY A 102 8.67 -25.97 8.28
CA GLY A 102 8.06 -25.16 7.23
C GLY A 102 8.21 -23.66 7.47
N TYR A 103 8.27 -22.89 6.38
CA TYR A 103 8.28 -21.43 6.41
C TYR A 103 7.20 -20.86 5.48
N PRO A 104 6.51 -19.79 5.88
CA PRO A 104 5.55 -19.13 5.02
C PRO A 104 6.25 -18.33 3.91
N ILE A 105 5.59 -18.23 2.75
CA ILE A 105 5.99 -17.35 1.65
C ILE A 105 4.77 -16.57 1.16
N ILE A 106 5.01 -15.34 0.71
CA ILE A 106 3.99 -14.49 0.09
C ILE A 106 4.35 -14.33 -1.38
N ILE A 107 3.36 -14.51 -2.23
CA ILE A 107 3.53 -14.47 -3.68
C ILE A 107 2.42 -13.59 -4.25
N ASP A 108 2.77 -12.70 -5.18
CA ASP A 108 1.80 -11.87 -5.87
C ASP A 108 1.00 -12.65 -6.92
N SER A 109 0.02 -12.00 -7.55
CA SER A 109 -0.83 -12.65 -8.56
C SER A 109 -0.10 -13.10 -9.83
N THR A 110 1.16 -12.69 -10.02
CA THR A 110 2.00 -13.05 -11.16
C THR A 110 3.00 -14.16 -10.85
N GLY A 111 3.04 -14.63 -9.60
CA GLY A 111 4.00 -15.66 -9.16
C GLY A 111 5.32 -15.09 -8.64
N THR A 112 5.42 -13.78 -8.44
CA THR A 112 6.63 -13.13 -7.89
C THR A 112 6.61 -13.25 -6.36
N ALA A 113 7.68 -13.77 -5.78
CA ALA A 113 7.86 -13.80 -4.34
C ALA A 113 8.01 -12.38 -3.79
N VAL A 114 7.33 -12.13 -2.68
CA VAL A 114 7.19 -10.84 -2.00
C VAL A 114 7.91 -10.91 -0.67
#